data_AF-A0A6L8EW02-F1
#
_entry.id   AF-A0A6L8EW02-F1
#
_cell.length_a   1.000
_cell.length_b   1.000
_cell.length_c   1.000
_cell.angle_alpha   90.00
_cell.angle_beta   90.00
_cell.angle_gamma   90.00
#
_symmetry.space_group_name_H-M   'P 1'
#
loop_
_entity.id
_entity.type
_entity.pdbx_description
1 polymer ?
#
loop_
_entity_poly.entity_id
_entity_poly.type
_entity_poly.pdbx_seq_one_letter_code
_entity_poly.pdbx_strand_id
1 'polypeptide(L)'
;MRFFQCERFFNRLQVCLFLAISLFLACQSSPDPSVLEPERENIDPEDSIEPIASQATPEETFEQLKSENPGNILDENFKTLRRLVASKTYLDFLRRNHPLEDQYQTFDGFWEIAASHPSRYLPFLKEQLGNPDEEDVADAHLLAAYHRHVITREYHGEDRDLFQDAWTKLIRDLGVNIMFKHFVDDKRNALNGAHFAFFIVEIMLYVEEIERTDAARAPELLAKHSEQDALIWIALENPVLIGYILKDFTDVQVFLKWMRGEFHQ
;
A
#
# COMPACT_ATOMS: atom_id res chain seq x y z
N MET A 1 -21.51 23.26 -3.24
CA MET A 1 -20.80 22.91 -2.00
C MET A 1 -19.85 21.76 -2.32
N ARG A 2 -18.57 22.03 -2.60
CA ARG A 2 -17.56 21.05 -3.05
C ARG A 2 -16.21 21.16 -2.33
N PHE A 3 -16.18 21.77 -1.15
CA PHE A 3 -14.93 22.06 -0.42
C PHE A 3 -14.81 21.35 0.95
N PHE A 4 -15.77 20.51 1.35
CA PHE A 4 -15.79 19.88 2.68
C PHE A 4 -15.40 18.39 2.72
N GLN A 5 -15.10 17.76 1.58
CA GLN A 5 -14.76 16.32 1.52
C GLN A 5 -13.25 16.03 1.59
N CYS A 6 -12.39 16.97 1.19
CA CYS A 6 -10.93 16.78 1.25
C CYS A 6 -10.37 16.85 2.68
N GLU A 7 -10.92 17.71 3.55
CA GLU A 7 -10.37 17.92 4.90
C GLU A 7 -10.50 16.72 5.85
N ARG A 8 -11.50 15.84 5.65
CA ARG A 8 -11.69 14.65 6.50
C ARG A 8 -10.74 13.50 6.17
N PHE A 9 -10.35 13.34 4.91
CA PHE A 9 -9.31 12.38 4.50
C PHE A 9 -7.94 12.81 5.07
N PHE A 10 -7.61 14.09 4.95
CA PHE A 10 -6.38 14.67 5.51
C PHE A 10 -6.27 14.55 7.04
N ASN A 11 -7.37 14.72 7.78
CA ASN A 11 -7.36 14.58 9.24
C ASN A 11 -7.13 13.12 9.72
N ARG A 12 -7.52 12.11 8.94
CA ARG A 12 -7.25 10.69 9.28
C ARG A 12 -5.86 10.23 8.81
N LEU A 13 -5.36 10.76 7.70
CA LEU A 13 -3.95 10.64 7.29
C LEU A 13 -3.00 11.21 8.36
N GLN A 14 -3.40 12.30 9.02
CA GLN A 14 -2.66 12.87 10.15
C GLN A 14 -2.55 11.91 11.36
N VAL A 15 -3.58 11.10 11.64
CA VAL A 15 -3.52 10.11 12.74
C VAL A 15 -2.51 9.00 12.42
N CYS A 16 -2.38 8.60 11.15
CA CYS A 16 -1.32 7.69 10.69
C CYS A 16 0.07 8.33 10.84
N LEU A 17 0.21 9.63 10.51
CA LEU A 17 1.44 10.40 10.69
C LEU A 17 1.89 10.51 12.16
N PHE A 18 0.96 10.70 13.11
CA PHE A 18 1.34 10.88 14.53
C PHE A 18 1.86 9.61 15.20
N LEU A 19 1.44 8.41 14.78
CA LEU A 19 1.99 7.15 15.29
C LEU A 19 3.40 6.85 14.72
N ALA A 20 3.68 7.29 13.49
CA ALA A 20 4.99 7.12 12.85
C ALA A 20 6.04 8.14 13.30
N ILE A 21 5.64 9.39 13.59
CA ILE A 21 6.55 10.49 13.95
C ILE A 21 7.13 10.34 15.38
N SER A 22 6.42 9.69 16.31
CA SER A 22 6.92 9.47 17.67
C SER A 22 8.15 8.55 17.80
N LEU A 23 8.64 7.98 16.70
CA LEU A 23 9.82 7.11 16.68
C LEU A 23 11.09 7.77 16.11
N PHE A 24 11.06 9.03 15.63
CA PHE A 24 12.17 9.58 14.84
C PHE A 24 12.64 11.01 15.16
N LEU A 25 12.26 11.60 16.29
CA LEU A 25 12.73 12.96 16.65
C LEU A 25 13.93 12.93 17.61
N ALA A 26 15.12 12.67 17.05
CA ALA A 26 16.39 13.12 17.63
C ALA A 26 17.32 13.62 16.52
N CYS A 27 17.68 14.91 16.62
CA CYS A 27 18.74 15.63 15.87
C CYS A 27 18.41 15.97 14.39
N GLN A 28 18.74 17.14 13.86
CA GLN A 28 19.32 18.39 14.38
C GLN A 28 19.21 19.46 13.26
N SER A 29 18.91 20.69 13.68
CA SER A 29 19.42 22.01 13.23
C SER A 29 19.75 22.33 11.75
N SER A 30 19.15 23.45 11.30
CA SER A 30 19.41 24.34 10.15
C SER A 30 20.89 24.83 10.03
N PRO A 31 21.37 25.30 8.85
CA PRO A 31 21.20 26.73 8.47
C PRO A 31 21.08 27.04 6.95
N ASP A 32 20.44 28.19 6.67
CA ASP A 32 20.46 29.07 5.46
C ASP A 32 21.87 29.72 5.28
N PRO A 33 22.28 30.53 4.24
CA PRO A 33 21.48 31.33 3.27
C PRO A 33 22.10 31.60 1.85
N SER A 34 21.41 32.46 1.08
CA SER A 34 21.87 33.42 0.03
C SER A 34 21.90 32.96 -1.44
N VAL A 35 20.92 33.38 -2.27
CA VAL A 35 20.85 34.59 -3.14
C VAL A 35 21.67 34.44 -4.44
N LEU A 36 20.98 34.47 -5.59
CA LEU A 36 21.24 35.38 -6.73
C LEU A 36 20.07 35.28 -7.75
N GLU A 37 19.59 36.44 -8.19
CA GLU A 37 18.48 36.70 -9.13
C GLU A 37 18.87 36.49 -10.62
N PRO A 38 17.89 36.49 -11.55
CA PRO A 38 17.98 35.76 -12.82
C PRO A 38 18.48 36.62 -14.00
N GLU A 39 19.35 36.05 -14.84
CA GLU A 39 19.66 36.58 -16.17
C GLU A 39 18.69 35.99 -17.20
N ARG A 40 17.93 36.87 -17.85
CA ARG A 40 17.15 36.56 -19.06
C ARG A 40 18.11 36.54 -20.24
N GLU A 41 18.23 35.40 -20.91
CA GLU A 41 18.91 35.31 -22.20
C GLU A 41 17.98 34.76 -23.28
N ASN A 42 18.19 35.27 -24.48
CA ASN A 42 17.28 35.32 -25.62
C ASN A 42 16.98 33.95 -26.23
N ILE A 43 15.71 33.71 -26.57
CA ILE A 43 15.27 32.53 -27.32
C ILE A 43 15.30 32.87 -28.81
N ASP A 44 16.26 32.29 -29.54
CA ASP A 44 16.25 32.21 -31.00
C ASP A 44 15.19 31.18 -31.46
N PRO A 45 14.42 31.44 -32.53
CA PRO A 45 13.32 30.59 -32.96
C PRO A 45 13.84 29.48 -33.87
N GLU A 46 14.49 28.48 -33.29
CA GLU A 46 14.71 27.19 -33.93
C GLU A 46 14.26 26.08 -32.99
N ASP A 47 12.96 26.14 -32.68
CA ASP A 47 12.24 25.14 -31.89
C ASP A 47 12.04 23.91 -32.79
N SER A 48 13.13 23.19 -33.03
CA SER A 48 13.05 21.79 -33.43
C SER A 48 12.25 21.10 -32.33
N ILE A 49 11.01 20.72 -32.64
CA ILE A 49 10.22 19.84 -31.78
C ILE A 49 11.07 18.59 -31.58
N GLU A 50 11.73 18.49 -30.42
CA GLU A 50 12.28 17.23 -29.98
C GLU A 50 11.14 16.22 -30.05
N PRO A 51 11.32 15.08 -30.73
CA PRO A 51 10.29 14.06 -30.77
C PRO A 51 9.97 13.74 -29.31
N ILE A 52 8.69 13.92 -28.93
CA ILE A 52 8.16 13.52 -27.64
C ILE A 52 8.73 12.12 -27.37
N ALA A 53 9.66 12.00 -26.42
CA ALA A 53 10.28 10.73 -26.10
C ALA A 53 9.15 9.71 -25.91
N SER A 54 9.17 8.62 -26.69
CA SER A 54 8.11 7.62 -26.64
C SER A 54 7.94 7.20 -25.18
N GLN A 55 6.69 7.09 -24.73
CA GLN A 55 6.39 6.60 -23.40
C GLN A 55 7.16 5.29 -23.18
N ALA A 56 8.04 5.26 -22.18
CA ALA A 56 8.83 4.07 -21.89
C ALA A 56 7.87 2.89 -21.62
N THR A 57 8.05 1.78 -22.33
CA THR A 57 7.24 0.57 -22.11
C THR A 57 7.54 -0.02 -20.72
N PRO A 58 6.69 -0.92 -20.18
CA PRO A 58 7.02 -1.66 -18.97
C PRO A 58 8.38 -2.38 -19.06
N GLU A 59 8.72 -2.95 -20.22
CA GLU A 59 10.00 -3.62 -20.48
C GLU A 59 11.18 -2.64 -20.46
N GLU A 60 11.03 -1.47 -21.08
CA GLU A 60 12.06 -0.42 -21.05
C GLU A 60 12.26 0.11 -19.64
N THR A 61 11.16 0.29 -18.90
CA THR A 61 11.20 0.67 -17.48
C THR A 61 11.88 -0.40 -16.64
N PHE A 62 11.59 -1.68 -16.89
CA PHE A 62 12.23 -2.81 -16.21
C PHE A 62 13.75 -2.79 -16.40
N GLU A 63 14.23 -2.69 -17.64
CA GLU A 63 15.66 -2.68 -17.94
C GLU A 63 16.35 -1.46 -17.31
N GLN A 64 15.68 -0.30 -17.35
CA GLN A 64 16.20 0.90 -16.71
C GLN A 64 16.31 0.72 -15.18
N LEU A 65 15.26 0.25 -14.51
CA LEU A 65 15.26 0.00 -13.06
C LEU A 65 16.31 -1.03 -12.65
N LYS A 66 16.50 -2.07 -13.46
CA LYS A 66 17.53 -3.09 -13.27
C LYS A 66 18.93 -2.50 -13.38
N SER A 67 19.18 -1.63 -14.36
CA SER A 67 20.48 -0.97 -14.53
C SER A 67 20.79 0.03 -13.41
N GLU A 68 19.78 0.76 -12.92
CA GLU A 68 19.90 1.77 -11.85
C GLU A 68 20.10 1.13 -10.47
N ASN A 69 19.68 -0.12 -10.31
CA ASN A 69 19.74 -0.84 -9.05
C ASN A 69 20.63 -2.09 -9.17
N PRO A 70 21.93 -1.94 -9.48
CA PRO A 70 22.82 -3.07 -9.55
C PRO A 70 22.98 -3.69 -8.16
N GLY A 71 22.92 -5.02 -8.10
CA GLY A 71 23.05 -5.77 -6.85
C GLY A 71 21.91 -6.76 -6.65
N ASN A 72 21.91 -7.39 -5.47
CA ASN A 72 20.88 -8.34 -5.10
C ASN A 72 19.64 -7.58 -4.59
N ILE A 73 18.50 -7.72 -5.26
CA ILE A 73 17.22 -7.14 -4.82
C ILE A 73 16.71 -7.80 -3.53
N LEU A 74 17.06 -9.08 -3.33
CA LEU A 74 16.75 -9.87 -2.14
C LEU A 74 17.85 -9.72 -1.08
N ASP A 75 18.21 -8.47 -0.78
CA ASP A 75 19.19 -8.13 0.26
C ASP A 75 18.52 -7.92 1.63
N GLU A 76 19.36 -7.78 2.65
CA GLU A 76 18.92 -7.58 4.03
C GLU A 76 17.93 -6.40 4.13
N ASN A 77 16.74 -6.66 4.68
CA ASN A 77 15.64 -5.69 4.82
C ASN A 77 15.16 -5.06 3.51
N PHE A 78 15.42 -5.71 2.36
CA PHE A 78 15.03 -5.25 1.04
C PHE A 78 15.56 -3.85 0.70
N LYS A 79 16.76 -3.50 1.17
CA LYS A 79 17.41 -2.19 0.95
C LYS A 79 17.44 -1.82 -0.53
N THR A 80 17.81 -2.76 -1.41
CA THR A 80 17.87 -2.49 -2.85
C THR A 80 16.48 -2.29 -3.45
N LEU A 81 15.48 -3.10 -3.07
CA LEU A 81 14.10 -2.90 -3.51
C LEU A 81 13.52 -1.56 -3.02
N ARG A 82 13.82 -1.15 -1.78
CA ARG A 82 13.42 0.15 -1.23
C ARG A 82 14.00 1.31 -2.02
N ARG A 83 15.28 1.21 -2.42
CA ARG A 83 15.91 2.20 -3.30
C ARG A 83 15.23 2.22 -4.67
N LEU A 84 14.91 1.06 -5.24
CA LEU A 84 14.22 0.94 -6.52
C LEU A 84 12.86 1.66 -6.49
N VAL A 85 12.02 1.40 -5.49
CA VAL A 85 10.69 2.04 -5.41
C VAL A 85 10.75 3.54 -5.08
N ALA A 86 11.85 4.00 -4.50
CA ALA A 86 12.11 5.42 -4.26
C ALA A 86 12.74 6.13 -5.47
N SER A 87 13.12 5.40 -6.53
CA SER A 87 13.77 5.97 -7.70
C SER A 87 12.83 6.88 -8.48
N LYS A 88 13.41 7.91 -9.12
CA LYS A 88 12.67 8.79 -10.04
C LYS A 88 12.01 7.98 -11.16
N THR A 89 12.73 7.02 -11.72
CA THR A 89 12.26 6.15 -12.81
C THR A 89 10.99 5.41 -12.42
N TYR A 90 10.94 4.81 -11.23
CA TYR A 90 9.76 4.10 -10.76
C TYR A 90 8.61 5.05 -10.42
N LEU A 91 8.87 6.17 -9.75
CA LEU A 91 7.82 7.15 -9.43
C LEU A 91 7.22 7.77 -10.69
N ASP A 92 8.02 8.05 -11.71
CA ASP A 92 7.54 8.55 -13.00
C ASP A 92 6.75 7.46 -13.75
N PHE A 93 7.14 6.19 -13.65
CA PHE A 93 6.32 5.07 -14.13
C PHE A 93 4.96 5.00 -13.45
N LEU A 94 4.90 5.11 -12.11
CA LEU A 94 3.64 5.10 -11.37
C LEU A 94 2.74 6.27 -11.77
N ARG A 95 3.28 7.49 -11.90
CA ARG A 95 2.48 8.66 -12.29
C ARG A 95 1.82 8.50 -13.66
N ARG A 96 2.51 7.84 -14.58
CA ARG A 96 2.00 7.58 -15.94
C ARG A 96 0.94 6.47 -15.97
N ASN A 97 1.17 5.37 -15.26
CA ASN A 97 0.36 4.14 -15.40
C ASN A 97 -0.71 3.99 -14.31
N HIS A 98 -0.55 4.68 -13.18
CA HIS A 98 -1.47 4.69 -12.05
C HIS A 98 -1.74 6.14 -11.61
N PRO A 99 -2.40 6.95 -12.46
CA PRO A 99 -2.66 8.35 -12.16
C PRO A 99 -3.65 8.47 -10.98
N LEU A 100 -3.11 8.81 -9.81
CA LEU A 100 -3.87 9.23 -8.64
C LEU A 100 -3.70 10.74 -8.53
N GLU A 101 -4.59 11.49 -9.17
CA GLU A 101 -4.70 12.97 -9.24
C GLU A 101 -3.57 13.73 -8.48
N ASP A 102 -2.38 13.88 -9.07
CA ASP A 102 -1.20 14.66 -8.60
C ASP A 102 -0.90 14.66 -7.08
N GLN A 103 -1.28 13.60 -6.36
CA GLN A 103 -1.34 13.64 -4.88
C GLN A 103 -0.14 13.03 -4.17
N TYR A 104 0.81 12.39 -4.88
CA TYR A 104 1.94 11.71 -4.25
C TYR A 104 3.31 12.12 -4.79
N GLN A 105 4.24 12.30 -3.86
CA GLN A 105 5.65 12.58 -4.15
C GLN A 105 6.56 11.38 -3.90
N THR A 106 6.10 10.42 -3.08
CA THR A 106 6.86 9.23 -2.65
C THR A 106 6.07 7.96 -2.93
N PHE A 107 6.75 6.82 -2.91
CA PHE A 107 6.10 5.52 -3.02
C PHE A 107 5.16 5.24 -1.84
N ASP A 108 5.53 5.63 -0.63
CA ASP A 108 4.65 5.48 0.54
C ASP A 108 3.36 6.29 0.36
N GLY A 109 3.45 7.54 -0.13
CA GLY A 109 2.27 8.35 -0.42
C GLY A 109 1.39 7.75 -1.53
N PHE A 110 2.00 7.18 -2.57
CA PHE A 110 1.27 6.41 -3.57
C PHE A 110 0.55 5.21 -2.92
N TRP A 111 1.27 4.44 -2.11
CA TRP A 111 0.76 3.20 -1.54
C TRP A 111 -0.38 3.45 -0.56
N GLU A 112 -0.31 4.49 0.26
CA GLU A 112 -1.39 4.86 1.18
C GLU A 112 -2.72 5.13 0.46
N ILE A 113 -2.66 5.78 -0.70
CA ILE A 113 -3.83 6.07 -1.53
C ILE A 113 -4.27 4.81 -2.28
N ALA A 114 -3.33 4.10 -2.92
CA ALA A 114 -3.62 2.97 -3.79
C ALA A 114 -4.12 1.73 -3.01
N ALA A 115 -3.55 1.46 -1.84
CA ALA A 115 -3.90 0.29 -1.02
C ALA A 115 -5.31 0.41 -0.41
N SER A 116 -5.75 1.64 -0.14
CA SER A 116 -7.09 1.96 0.38
C SER A 116 -8.14 2.18 -0.72
N HIS A 117 -7.77 1.99 -2.00
CA HIS A 117 -8.65 2.31 -3.11
C HIS A 117 -9.96 1.51 -3.06
N PRO A 118 -11.14 2.15 -3.25
CA PRO A 118 -12.43 1.49 -3.08
C PRO A 118 -12.64 0.22 -3.89
N SER A 119 -12.03 0.10 -5.07
CA SER A 119 -12.14 -1.10 -5.90
C SER A 119 -11.72 -2.39 -5.20
N ARG A 120 -10.88 -2.33 -4.16
CA ARG A 120 -10.41 -3.52 -3.43
C ARG A 120 -11.42 -4.07 -2.44
N TYR A 121 -12.26 -3.23 -1.82
CA TYR A 121 -13.16 -3.66 -0.74
C TYR A 121 -14.64 -3.44 -1.06
N LEU A 122 -14.95 -2.51 -1.97
CA LEU A 122 -16.32 -2.14 -2.31
C LEU A 122 -17.18 -3.32 -2.82
N PRO A 123 -16.67 -4.27 -3.64
CA PRO A 123 -17.45 -5.43 -4.04
C PRO A 123 -17.89 -6.29 -2.85
N PHE A 124 -16.96 -6.64 -1.97
CA PHE A 124 -17.21 -7.37 -0.73
C PHE A 124 -18.20 -6.60 0.16
N LEU A 125 -17.97 -5.32 0.39
CA LEU A 125 -18.84 -4.51 1.25
C LEU A 125 -20.25 -4.33 0.69
N LYS A 126 -20.43 -4.27 -0.63
CA LYS A 126 -21.77 -4.24 -1.24
C LYS A 126 -22.53 -5.53 -1.01
N GLU A 127 -21.85 -6.67 -1.06
CA GLU A 127 -22.45 -7.97 -0.77
C GLU A 127 -22.86 -8.08 0.70
N GLN A 128 -21.99 -7.65 1.61
CA GLN A 128 -22.22 -7.81 3.05
C GLN A 128 -23.13 -6.73 3.67
N LEU A 129 -23.04 -5.48 3.20
CA LEU A 129 -23.69 -4.31 3.80
C LEU A 129 -24.77 -3.69 2.90
N GLY A 130 -24.84 -4.08 1.63
CA GLY A 130 -25.79 -3.54 0.64
C GLY A 130 -25.41 -2.15 0.11
N ASN A 131 -25.33 -1.15 0.99
CA ASN A 131 -25.04 0.25 0.64
C ASN A 131 -23.86 0.82 1.44
N PRO A 132 -22.62 0.32 1.21
CA PRO A 132 -21.44 0.89 1.85
C PRO A 132 -21.13 2.30 1.31
N ASP A 133 -20.55 3.15 2.15
CA ASP A 133 -19.96 4.41 1.73
C ASP A 133 -18.42 4.42 1.85
N GLU A 134 -17.82 5.59 1.62
CA GLU A 134 -16.37 5.77 1.65
C GLU A 134 -15.75 5.49 3.03
N GLU A 135 -16.49 5.74 4.11
CA GLU A 135 -16.00 5.45 5.47
C GLU A 135 -15.96 3.95 5.72
N ASP A 136 -16.97 3.21 5.25
CA ASP A 136 -17.00 1.74 5.35
C ASP A 136 -15.82 1.09 4.58
N VAL A 137 -15.46 1.66 3.43
CA VAL A 137 -14.29 1.21 2.64
C VAL A 137 -12.98 1.46 3.41
N ALA A 138 -12.82 2.63 4.02
CA ALA A 138 -11.63 2.97 4.79
C ALA A 138 -11.48 2.06 6.02
N ASP A 139 -12.57 1.83 6.76
CA ASP A 139 -12.59 0.95 7.93
C ASP A 139 -12.31 -0.51 7.53
N ALA A 140 -12.86 -0.99 6.42
CA ALA A 140 -12.55 -2.31 5.88
C ALA A 140 -11.08 -2.46 5.47
N HIS A 141 -10.49 -1.44 4.85
CA HIS A 141 -9.06 -1.43 4.54
C HIS A 141 -8.20 -1.55 5.80
N LEU A 142 -8.55 -0.83 6.87
CA LEU A 142 -7.81 -0.89 8.14
C LEU A 142 -7.91 -2.27 8.80
N LEU A 143 -9.12 -2.86 8.84
CA LEU A 143 -9.33 -4.23 9.31
C LEU A 143 -8.48 -5.22 8.49
N ALA A 144 -8.47 -5.06 7.17
CA ALA A 144 -7.72 -5.90 6.25
C ALA A 144 -6.19 -5.77 6.43
N ALA A 145 -5.68 -4.54 6.51
CA ALA A 145 -4.26 -4.28 6.71
C ALA A 145 -3.77 -4.87 8.03
N TYR A 146 -4.58 -4.77 9.09
CA TYR A 146 -4.25 -5.38 10.37
C TYR A 146 -4.30 -6.90 10.33
N HIS A 147 -5.33 -7.51 9.73
CA HIS A 147 -5.42 -8.96 9.59
C HIS A 147 -4.21 -9.51 8.85
N ARG A 148 -3.84 -8.88 7.73
CA ARG A 148 -2.67 -9.23 6.94
C ARG A 148 -1.39 -9.16 7.78
N HIS A 149 -1.22 -8.11 8.58
CA HIS A 149 -0.06 -7.99 9.47
C HIS A 149 0.02 -9.16 10.47
N VAL A 150 -1.11 -9.62 11.02
CA VAL A 150 -1.14 -10.80 11.91
C VAL A 150 -0.71 -12.07 11.17
N ILE A 151 -1.26 -12.31 9.98
CA ILE A 151 -0.88 -13.44 9.12
C ILE A 151 0.63 -13.42 8.83
N THR A 152 1.18 -12.26 8.48
CA THR A 152 2.61 -12.14 8.21
C THR A 152 3.46 -12.51 9.41
N ARG A 153 3.11 -12.08 10.63
CA ARG A 153 3.85 -12.43 11.84
C ARG A 153 3.81 -13.93 12.14
N GLU A 154 2.71 -14.60 11.82
CA GLU A 154 2.63 -16.07 11.88
C GLU A 154 3.65 -16.72 10.94
N TYR A 155 3.86 -16.17 9.74
CA TYR A 155 4.94 -16.64 8.85
C TYR A 155 6.35 -16.49 9.46
N HIS A 156 6.53 -15.50 10.33
CA HIS A 156 7.76 -15.30 11.11
C HIS A 156 7.85 -16.21 12.36
N GLY A 157 6.87 -17.10 12.57
CA GLY A 157 6.84 -18.05 13.68
C GLY A 157 6.37 -17.46 15.00
N GLU A 158 5.74 -16.28 14.98
CA GLU A 158 5.12 -15.71 16.16
C GLU A 158 3.76 -16.37 16.46
N ASP A 159 3.42 -16.48 17.75
CA ASP A 159 2.16 -17.09 18.19
C ASP A 159 0.97 -16.14 17.96
N ARG A 160 -0.03 -16.61 17.21
CA ARG A 160 -1.29 -15.90 16.92
C ARG A 160 -1.99 -15.40 18.18
N ASP A 161 -1.90 -16.16 19.27
CA ASP A 161 -2.59 -15.82 20.53
C ASP A 161 -2.02 -14.57 21.21
N LEU A 162 -0.76 -14.20 20.91
CA LEU A 162 -0.16 -12.95 21.38
C LEU A 162 -0.78 -11.70 20.72
N PHE A 163 -1.55 -11.87 19.65
CA PHE A 163 -2.13 -10.77 18.87
C PHE A 163 -3.65 -10.64 19.00
N GLN A 164 -4.31 -11.56 19.72
CA GLN A 164 -5.75 -11.46 20.02
C GLN A 164 -6.10 -10.15 20.73
N ASP A 165 -5.24 -9.68 21.63
CA ASP A 165 -5.45 -8.42 22.37
C ASP A 165 -5.39 -7.20 21.45
N ALA A 166 -4.45 -7.19 20.50
CA ALA A 166 -4.31 -6.10 19.55
C ALA A 166 -5.41 -6.15 18.47
N TRP A 167 -5.90 -7.36 18.11
CA TRP A 167 -7.11 -7.55 17.28
C TRP A 167 -8.36 -7.01 17.98
N THR A 168 -8.51 -7.35 19.27
CA THR A 168 -9.62 -6.87 20.10
C THR A 168 -9.60 -5.35 20.23
N LYS A 169 -8.40 -4.77 20.39
CA LYS A 169 -8.20 -3.32 20.40
C LYS A 169 -8.59 -2.66 19.07
N LEU A 170 -8.21 -3.25 17.94
CA LEU A 170 -8.54 -2.75 16.62
C LEU A 170 -10.05 -2.80 16.34
N ILE A 171 -10.73 -3.90 16.66
CA ILE A 171 -12.20 -4.01 16.53
C ILE A 171 -12.90 -2.96 17.39
N ARG A 172 -12.38 -2.73 18.62
CA ARG A 172 -12.93 -1.75 19.54
C ARG A 172 -12.66 -0.30 19.13
N ASP A 173 -11.56 -0.01 18.45
CA ASP A 173 -11.18 1.36 18.12
C ASP A 173 -11.60 1.75 16.68
N LEU A 174 -11.66 0.80 15.73
CA LEU A 174 -11.97 1.02 14.31
C LEU A 174 -13.23 0.30 13.82
N GLY A 175 -13.46 -0.95 14.27
CA GLY A 175 -14.66 -1.71 13.92
C GLY A 175 -15.95 -1.08 14.44
N VAL A 176 -15.84 -0.16 15.40
CA VAL A 176 -16.94 0.54 16.06
C VAL A 176 -17.82 1.34 15.11
N ASN A 177 -17.26 2.00 14.08
CA ASN A 177 -18.05 2.82 13.16
C ASN A 177 -18.93 1.97 12.24
N ILE A 178 -18.32 1.00 11.52
CA ILE A 178 -19.07 -0.01 10.75
C ILE A 178 -20.10 -0.73 11.63
N MET A 179 -19.70 -1.13 12.85
CA MET A 179 -20.56 -1.81 13.82
C MET A 179 -21.81 -0.99 14.16
N PHE A 180 -21.65 0.28 14.56
CA PHE A 180 -22.78 1.11 14.95
C PHE A 180 -23.67 1.51 13.76
N LYS A 181 -23.10 1.62 12.58
CA LYS A 181 -23.81 2.06 11.38
C LYS A 181 -24.65 0.97 10.74
N HIS A 182 -24.14 -0.26 10.68
CA HIS A 182 -24.77 -1.35 9.92
C HIS A 182 -25.37 -2.46 10.78
N PHE A 183 -24.99 -2.54 12.07
CA PHE A 183 -25.35 -3.67 12.92
C PHE A 183 -26.17 -3.28 14.16
N VAL A 184 -26.65 -2.04 14.26
CA VAL A 184 -27.62 -1.62 15.28
C VAL A 184 -29.03 -1.80 14.76
N ASP A 185 -29.87 -2.50 15.52
CA ASP A 185 -31.31 -2.53 15.27
C ASP A 185 -31.93 -1.23 15.77
N ASP A 186 -32.26 -0.32 14.86
CA ASP A 186 -32.88 0.99 15.16
C ASP A 186 -34.15 0.89 16.01
N LYS A 187 -34.94 -0.20 15.87
CA LYS A 187 -36.20 -0.36 16.60
C LYS A 187 -35.96 -0.80 18.03
N ARG A 188 -34.88 -1.54 18.28
CA ARG A 188 -34.53 -2.09 19.59
C ARG A 188 -33.42 -1.30 20.29
N ASN A 189 -32.80 -0.36 19.58
CA ASN A 189 -31.58 0.35 19.98
C ASN A 189 -30.53 -0.62 20.56
N ALA A 190 -30.34 -1.75 19.89
CA ALA A 190 -29.52 -2.85 20.36
C ALA A 190 -28.57 -3.33 19.25
N LEU A 191 -27.31 -3.56 19.61
CA LEU A 191 -26.31 -4.12 18.72
C LEU A 191 -26.64 -5.58 18.41
N ASN A 192 -26.70 -5.92 17.12
CA ASN A 192 -26.70 -7.29 16.65
C ASN A 192 -25.27 -7.83 16.60
N GLY A 193 -24.75 -8.18 17.77
CA GLY A 193 -23.37 -8.64 17.93
C GLY A 193 -23.06 -9.93 17.15
N ALA A 194 -24.05 -10.78 16.91
CA ALA A 194 -23.87 -12.01 16.13
C ALA A 194 -23.60 -11.71 14.65
N HIS A 195 -24.39 -10.84 14.02
CA HIS A 195 -24.16 -10.44 12.63
C HIS A 195 -22.85 -9.67 12.47
N PHE A 196 -22.51 -8.82 13.44
CA PHE A 196 -21.21 -8.14 13.43
C PHE A 196 -20.05 -9.14 13.52
N ALA A 197 -20.14 -10.15 14.40
CA ALA A 197 -19.14 -11.20 14.48
C ALA A 197 -18.99 -11.97 13.16
N PHE A 198 -20.10 -12.30 12.48
CA PHE A 198 -20.04 -12.92 11.15
C PHE A 198 -19.36 -12.01 10.14
N PHE A 199 -19.70 -10.73 10.08
CA PHE A 199 -19.02 -9.77 9.20
C PHE A 199 -17.50 -9.72 9.43
N ILE A 200 -17.05 -9.75 10.69
CA ILE A 200 -15.62 -9.79 11.03
C ILE A 200 -14.97 -11.09 10.52
N VAL A 201 -15.65 -12.23 10.59
CA VAL A 201 -15.13 -13.48 10.03
C VAL A 201 -15.06 -13.41 8.50
N GLU A 202 -16.10 -12.89 7.85
CA GLU A 202 -16.16 -12.78 6.39
C GLU A 202 -15.04 -11.87 5.84
N ILE A 203 -14.74 -10.75 6.51
CA ILE A 203 -13.64 -9.88 6.07
C ILE A 203 -12.27 -10.54 6.28
N MET A 204 -12.09 -11.35 7.33
CA MET A 204 -10.85 -12.11 7.52
C MET A 204 -10.65 -13.13 6.38
N LEU A 205 -11.69 -13.91 6.07
CA LEU A 205 -11.66 -14.88 4.97
C LEU A 205 -11.40 -14.20 3.63
N TYR A 206 -12.02 -13.05 3.38
CA TYR A 206 -11.79 -12.26 2.18
C TYR A 206 -10.33 -11.77 2.07
N VAL A 207 -9.72 -11.38 3.19
CA VAL A 207 -8.31 -10.95 3.22
C VAL A 207 -7.37 -12.13 2.97
N GLU A 208 -7.64 -13.30 3.54
CA GLU A 208 -6.89 -14.52 3.24
C GLU A 208 -7.03 -14.93 1.76
N GLU A 209 -8.20 -14.74 1.14
CA GLU A 209 -8.38 -15.00 -0.30
C GLU A 209 -7.55 -14.04 -1.17
N ILE A 210 -7.55 -12.76 -0.82
CA ILE A 210 -6.72 -11.74 -1.47
C ILE A 210 -5.24 -12.11 -1.33
N GLU A 211 -4.82 -12.48 -0.13
CA GLU A 211 -3.44 -12.87 0.17
C GLU A 211 -3.05 -14.10 -0.65
N ARG A 212 -3.88 -15.16 -0.67
CA ARG A 212 -3.63 -16.36 -1.48
C ARG A 212 -3.55 -16.04 -2.97
N THR A 213 -4.37 -15.10 -3.45
CA THR A 213 -4.34 -14.63 -4.84
C THR A 213 -3.05 -13.85 -5.15
N ASP A 214 -2.63 -12.98 -4.24
CA ASP A 214 -1.37 -12.23 -4.34
C ASP A 214 -0.17 -13.22 -4.35
N ALA A 215 -0.18 -14.22 -3.47
CA ALA A 215 0.84 -15.26 -3.40
C ALA A 215 0.84 -16.16 -4.65
N ALA A 216 -0.33 -16.51 -5.21
CA ALA A 216 -0.43 -17.36 -6.40
C ALA A 216 0.14 -16.72 -7.68
N ARG A 217 0.22 -15.39 -7.73
CA ARG A 217 0.87 -14.67 -8.85
C ARG A 217 2.39 -14.78 -8.83
N ALA A 218 2.99 -14.92 -7.65
CA ALA A 218 4.45 -14.98 -7.52
C ALA A 218 5.06 -16.21 -8.24
N PRO A 219 4.52 -17.44 -8.09
CA PRO A 219 4.99 -18.61 -8.85
C PRO A 219 4.95 -18.44 -10.37
N GLU A 220 3.95 -17.74 -10.92
CA GLU A 220 3.86 -17.51 -12.37
C GLU A 220 5.01 -16.63 -12.88
N LEU A 221 5.41 -15.63 -12.11
CA LEU A 221 6.53 -14.75 -12.43
C LEU A 221 7.88 -15.45 -12.19
N LEU A 222 8.00 -16.23 -11.12
CA LEU A 222 9.19 -17.04 -10.83
C LEU A 222 9.43 -18.15 -11.87
N ALA A 223 8.39 -18.64 -12.55
CA ALA A 223 8.55 -19.59 -13.63
C ALA A 223 9.17 -18.96 -14.90
N LYS A 224 9.04 -17.64 -15.08
CA LYS A 224 9.49 -16.90 -16.27
C LYS A 224 10.78 -16.12 -16.04
N HIS A 225 11.03 -15.72 -14.80
CA HIS A 225 12.07 -14.77 -14.44
C HIS A 225 12.88 -15.29 -13.24
N SER A 226 14.12 -14.80 -13.09
CA SER A 226 14.87 -15.03 -11.85
C SER A 226 14.12 -14.44 -10.65
N GLU A 227 14.39 -14.90 -9.43
CA GLU A 227 13.72 -14.35 -8.23
C GLU A 227 13.89 -12.82 -8.13
N GLN A 228 15.06 -12.30 -8.51
CA GLN A 228 15.34 -10.86 -8.52
C GLN A 228 14.51 -10.12 -9.58
N ASP A 229 14.48 -10.64 -10.81
CA ASP A 229 13.74 -10.03 -11.91
C ASP A 229 12.23 -10.09 -11.66
N ALA A 230 11.74 -11.18 -11.05
CA ALA A 230 10.34 -11.32 -10.68
C ALA A 230 9.88 -10.19 -9.74
N LEU A 231 10.72 -9.74 -8.80
CA LEU A 231 10.37 -8.63 -7.90
C LEU A 231 10.23 -7.29 -8.63
N ILE A 232 11.07 -7.03 -9.63
CA ILE A 232 10.93 -5.82 -10.46
C ILE A 232 9.64 -5.90 -11.26
N TRP A 233 9.31 -7.06 -11.83
CA TRP A 233 8.05 -7.27 -12.55
C TRP A 233 6.83 -7.11 -11.64
N ILE A 234 6.86 -7.65 -10.41
CA ILE A 234 5.79 -7.42 -9.42
C ILE A 234 5.63 -5.93 -9.14
N ALA A 235 6.73 -5.16 -9.06
CA ALA A 235 6.65 -3.71 -8.88
C ALA A 235 5.94 -3.00 -10.04
N LEU A 236 6.18 -3.42 -11.27
CA LEU A 236 5.57 -2.81 -12.44
C LEU A 236 4.11 -3.25 -12.63
N GLU A 237 3.78 -4.51 -12.35
CA GLU A 237 2.44 -5.07 -12.57
C GLU A 237 1.48 -4.85 -11.40
N ASN A 238 1.99 -4.86 -10.16
CA ASN A 238 1.20 -4.69 -8.94
C ASN A 238 1.95 -3.86 -7.88
N PRO A 239 2.02 -2.53 -8.06
CA PRO A 239 2.70 -1.64 -7.12
C PRO A 239 2.20 -1.73 -5.67
N VAL A 240 0.91 -2.02 -5.48
CA VAL A 240 0.32 -2.15 -4.14
C VAL A 240 0.89 -3.38 -3.41
N LEU A 241 1.08 -4.50 -4.13
CA LEU A 241 1.68 -5.70 -3.56
C LEU A 241 3.11 -5.46 -3.10
N ILE A 242 3.92 -4.70 -3.83
CA ILE A 242 5.27 -4.34 -3.38
C ILE A 242 5.25 -3.57 -2.07
N GLY A 243 4.32 -2.64 -1.89
CA GLY A 243 4.26 -1.91 -0.63
C GLY A 243 3.84 -2.80 0.55
N TYR A 244 2.99 -3.80 0.32
CA TYR A 244 2.76 -4.83 1.34
C TYR A 244 4.03 -5.63 1.62
N ILE A 245 4.72 -6.12 0.59
CA ILE A 245 5.97 -6.89 0.77
C ILE A 245 6.99 -6.10 1.60
N LEU A 246 7.17 -4.82 1.29
CA LEU A 246 8.10 -3.93 1.98
C LEU A 246 7.66 -3.56 3.40
N LYS A 247 6.39 -3.69 3.76
CA LYS A 247 5.90 -3.42 5.13
C LYS A 247 5.83 -4.68 5.98
N ASP A 248 5.53 -5.80 5.35
CA ASP A 248 5.23 -7.08 5.99
C ASP A 248 6.52 -7.88 6.23
N PHE A 249 7.45 -7.90 5.28
CA PHE A 249 8.64 -8.74 5.38
C PHE A 249 9.92 -7.94 5.68
N THR A 250 10.62 -8.36 6.73
CA THR A 250 12.02 -7.97 6.99
C THR A 250 12.99 -9.12 6.78
N ASP A 251 12.50 -10.36 6.81
CA ASP A 251 13.28 -11.59 6.57
C ASP A 251 13.03 -12.10 5.14
N VAL A 252 14.08 -12.09 4.33
CA VAL A 252 14.07 -12.56 2.94
C VAL A 252 13.71 -14.04 2.84
N GLN A 253 14.10 -14.87 3.80
CA GLN A 253 13.80 -16.31 3.76
C GLN A 253 12.30 -16.56 3.98
N VAL A 254 11.69 -15.83 4.91
CA VAL A 254 10.23 -15.91 5.15
C VAL A 254 9.48 -15.42 3.91
N PHE A 255 9.90 -14.29 3.34
CA PHE A 255 9.35 -13.80 2.08
C PHE A 255 9.48 -14.79 0.92
N LEU A 256 10.61 -15.46 0.78
CA LEU A 256 10.81 -16.45 -0.28
C LEU A 256 9.89 -17.67 -0.12
N LYS A 257 9.64 -18.12 1.12
CA LYS A 257 8.64 -19.17 1.40
C LYS A 257 7.23 -18.71 1.05
N TRP A 258 6.90 -17.46 1.39
CA TRP A 258 5.64 -16.82 1.02
C TRP A 258 5.44 -16.77 -0.49
N MET A 259 6.45 -16.29 -1.25
CA MET A 259 6.40 -16.27 -2.72
C MET A 259 6.25 -17.65 -3.36
N ARG A 260 6.76 -18.71 -2.70
CA ARG A 260 6.58 -20.09 -3.16
C ARG A 260 5.26 -20.72 -2.71
N GLY A 261 4.42 -19.97 -2.00
CA GLY A 261 3.13 -20.42 -1.49
C GLY A 261 3.23 -21.47 -0.38
N GLU A 262 4.38 -21.60 0.29
CA GLU A 262 4.61 -22.66 1.30
C GLU A 262 3.68 -22.53 2.53
N PHE A 263 3.14 -21.34 2.79
CA PHE A 263 2.21 -21.09 3.89
C PHE A 263 0.74 -21.30 3.52
N HIS A 264 0.45 -21.62 2.26
CA HIS A 264 -0.92 -21.72 1.70
C HIS A 264 -1.27 -23.12 1.19
N GLN A 265 -0.45 -24.12 1.54
CA GLN A 265 -0.59 -25.53 1.14
C GLN A 265 -1.42 -26.35 2.13
#